data_AF-A0A9E0BDA0-F1
#
_entry.id   AF-A0A9E0BDA0-F1
#
_cell.length_a   1.000
_cell.length_b   1.000
_cell.length_c   1.000
_cell.angle_alpha   90.00
_cell.angle_beta   90.00
_cell.angle_gamma   90.00
#
_symmetry.space_group_name_H-M   'P 1'
#
loop_
_entity.id
_entity.type
_entity.pdbx_description
1 polymer ?
#
loop_
_entity_poly.entity_id
_entity_poly.type
_entity_poly.pdbx_seq_one_letter_code
_entity_poly.pdbx_strand_id
1 'polypeptide(L)' 'MNALRNKVTLIGNLGMDPEIKTFDGEKKYAKFSLATNE' A
#
# COMPACT_ATOMS: atom_id res chain seq x y z
N MET A 1 21.33 7.53 -15.60
CA MET A 1 20.33 7.66 -14.51
C MET A 1 18.97 7.84 -15.16
N ASN A 2 18.15 6.78 -15.18
CA ASN A 2 16.82 6.86 -15.81
C ASN A 2 15.89 7.62 -14.86
N ALA A 3 15.50 8.84 -15.24
CA ALA A 3 14.58 9.69 -14.48
C ALA A 3 13.12 9.24 -14.69
N LEU A 4 12.82 7.95 -14.47
CA LEU A 4 11.46 7.47 -14.59
C LEU A 4 10.66 7.93 -13.37
N ARG A 5 9.68 8.81 -13.60
CA ARG A 5 8.75 9.29 -12.58
C ARG A 5 7.55 8.36 -12.51
N ASN A 6 7.43 7.59 -11.43
CA ASN A 6 6.24 6.80 -11.13
C ASN A 6 5.50 7.43 -9.94
N LYS A 7 4.30 7.96 -10.18
CA LYS A 7 3.41 8.54 -9.15
C LYS A 7 1.99 8.05 -9.41
N VAL A 8 1.36 7.50 -8.38
CA VAL A 8 -0.03 7.03 -8.43
C VAL A 8 -0.78 7.62 -7.24
N THR A 9 -1.99 8.13 -7.48
CA THR A 9 -2.95 8.55 -6.46
C THR A 9 -4.23 7.75 -6.70
N LEU A 10 -4.71 7.05 -5.67
CA LEU A 10 -5.94 6.25 -5.72
C LEU A 10 -6.87 6.69 -4.59
N ILE A 11 -8.17 6.73 -4.86
CA ILE A 11 -9.24 6.92 -3.87
C ILE A 11 -10.21 5.75 -4.05
N GLY A 12 -10.57 5.09 -2.96
CA GLY A 12 -11.40 3.90 -3.01
C GLY A 12 -11.78 3.38 -1.62
N ASN A 13 -12.35 2.19 -1.59
CA ASN A 13 -12.81 1.55 -0.36
C ASN A 13 -11.86 0.43 0.07
N LEU A 14 -11.59 0.29 1.36
CA LEU A 14 -10.80 -0.83 1.87
C LEU A 14 -11.59 -2.14 1.70
N GLY A 15 -10.95 -3.16 1.11
CA GLY A 15 -11.59 -4.46 0.91
C GLY A 15 -11.64 -5.33 2.18
N MET A 16 -10.71 -5.10 3.10
CA MET A 16 -10.59 -5.80 4.38
C MET A 16 -9.72 -4.97 5.34
N ASP A 17 -9.70 -5.36 6.61
CA ASP A 17 -8.81 -4.73 7.59
C ASP A 17 -7.33 -4.91 7.22
N PRO A 18 -6.50 -3.85 7.32
CA PRO A 18 -5.08 -3.94 7.01
C PRO A 18 -4.34 -4.95 7.88
N GLU A 19 -3.55 -5.83 7.25
CA GLU A 19 -2.66 -6.75 7.96
C GLU A 19 -1.36 -6.02 8.34
N ILE A 20 -1.03 -6.00 9.64
CA ILE A 20 0.22 -5.44 10.15
C ILE A 20 1.16 -6.56 10.58
N LYS A 21 2.35 -6.63 9.97
CA LYS A 21 3.43 -7.55 10.36
C LYS A 21 4.62 -6.75 10.90
N THR A 22 5.18 -7.20 12.01
CA THR A 22 6.44 -6.65 12.56
C THR A 22 7.58 -7.58 12.16
N PHE A 23 8.60 -7.04 11.52
CA PHE A 23 9.83 -7.78 11.22
C PHE A 23 10.81 -7.70 12.39
N ASP A 24 11.70 -8.67 12.49
CA ASP A 24 12.81 -8.68 13.46
C ASP A 24 13.76 -7.50 13.16
N GLY A 25 13.56 -6.39 13.87
CA GLY A 25 14.31 -5.14 13.68
C GLY A 25 13.45 -3.88 13.63
N GLU A 26 12.34 -3.84 14.36
CA GLU A 26 11.42 -2.68 14.54
C GLU A 26 10.69 -2.18 13.28
N LYS A 27 10.95 -2.77 12.11
CA LYS A 27 10.25 -2.42 10.87
C LYS A 27 8.86 -3.05 10.86
N LYS A 28 7.84 -2.21 10.63
CA LYS A 28 6.45 -2.63 10.46
C LYS A 28 6.07 -2.60 8.98
N TYR A 29 5.36 -3.63 8.54
CA TYR A 29 4.78 -3.75 7.20
C TYR A 29 3.27 -3.79 7.33
N ALA A 30 2.59 -3.02 6.48
CA ALA A 30 1.14 -3.01 6.36
C ALA A 30 0.74 -3.48 4.96
N LYS A 31 -0.24 -4.38 4.87
CA LYS A 31 -0.84 -4.82 3.61
C LYS A 31 -2.35 -4.61 3.66
N PHE A 32 -2.88 -3.92 2.67
CA PHE A 32 -4.32 -3.75 2.49
C PHE A 32 -4.67 -3.75 1.01
N SER A 33 -5.93 -4.05 0.69
CA SER A 33 -6.49 -3.95 -0.66
C SER A 33 -7.42 -2.73 -0.74
N LEU A 34 -7.36 -2.03 -1.87
CA LEU A 34 -8.21 -0.88 -2.16
C LEU A 34 -9.08 -1.22 -3.38
N ALA A 35 -10.39 -1.28 -3.19
CA ALA A 35 -11.36 -1.37 -4.26
C ALA A 35 -11.54 0.02 -4.88
N THR A 36 -11.18 0.15 -6.16
CA THR A 36 -11.42 1.34 -6.98
C THR A 36 -12.42 1.01 -8.07
N ASN A 37 -13.33 1.94 -8.34
CA ASN A 37 -14.26 1.84 -9.47
C ASN A 37 -13.75 2.76 -10.61
N GLU A 38 -14.18 2.50 -11.85
CA GLU A 38 -13.87 3.32 -13.03
C GLU A 38 -14.80 4.55 -13.13
#